data_AF-A0A9D8N5K1-F1
#
_entry.id   AF-A0A9D8N5K1-F1
#
_cell.length_a   1.000
_cell.length_b   1.000
_cell.length_c   1.000
_cell.angle_alpha   90.00
_cell.angle_beta   90.00
_cell.angle_gamma   90.00
#
_symmetry.space_group_name_H-M   'P 1'
#
loop_
_entity.id
_entity.type
_entity.pdbx_description
1 polymer ?
#
loop_
_entity_poly.entity_id
_entity_poly.type
_entity_poly.pdbx_seq_one_letter_code
_entity_poly.pdbx_strand_id
1 'polypeptide(L)'
;MRPFLFIATLLLSSAAFAQQALGPGTGLVSPEINPDHSVTFRFFAPKAVKVEVTGDFLPTRPVQYTVEGKTLTYDAPGSAVLQEGPGGVWTYTSAPLEGELYSYSFVVDGRRTMDPSNIYQNRDVATWTNIFTLSAADGDNGWYYEVHDVPHGTLSHVWYESPKLGKQRRLSVYTPAGYEGGKAKYPVLYLLHGSGGDEDAWTDLGRTAQILDNLIAEGKAKPMIVVMP
;
A
#
# COMPACT_ATOMS: atom_id res chain seq x y z
N MET A 1 20.75 -47.28 -15.09
CA MET A 1 20.76 -45.85 -15.52
C MET A 1 19.58 -45.02 -14.95
N ARG A 2 19.00 -45.38 -13.79
CA ARG A 2 17.88 -44.63 -13.18
C ARG A 2 18.05 -44.14 -11.72
N PRO A 3 19.07 -44.51 -10.92
CA PRO A 3 19.21 -43.96 -9.56
C PRO A 3 20.08 -42.69 -9.49
N PHE A 4 20.92 -42.42 -10.50
CA PHE A 4 21.86 -41.29 -10.46
C PHE A 4 21.22 -39.93 -10.76
N LEU A 5 20.05 -39.89 -11.42
CA LEU A 5 19.38 -38.63 -11.76
C LEU A 5 18.63 -38.01 -10.57
N PHE A 6 18.21 -38.83 -9.59
CA PHE A 6 17.50 -38.37 -8.38
C PHE A 6 18.46 -37.76 -7.33
N ILE A 7 19.70 -38.24 -7.24
CA ILE A 7 20.69 -37.71 -6.29
C ILE A 7 21.21 -36.35 -6.75
N ALA A 8 21.31 -36.13 -8.07
CA ALA A 8 21.74 -34.84 -8.63
C ALA A 8 20.72 -33.70 -8.38
N THR A 9 19.42 -34.00 -8.27
CA THR A 9 18.38 -33.00 -8.00
C THR A 9 18.31 -32.62 -6.51
N LEU A 10 18.67 -33.53 -5.60
CA LEU A 10 18.67 -33.26 -4.15
C LEU A 10 19.89 -32.42 -3.69
N LEU A 11 20.97 -32.40 -4.48
CA LEU A 11 22.20 -31.64 -4.21
C LEU A 11 22.18 -30.21 -4.78
N LEU A 12 21.21 -29.88 -5.65
CA LEU A 12 21.06 -28.52 -6.20
C LEU A 12 20.08 -27.64 -5.42
N SER A 13 19.33 -28.17 -4.44
CA SER A 13 18.39 -27.39 -3.63
C SER A 13 19.03 -26.65 -2.45
N SER A 14 20.32 -26.86 -2.17
CA SER A 14 21.00 -26.35 -0.97
C SER A 14 21.74 -25.01 -1.13
N ALA A 15 21.53 -24.27 -2.23
CA ALA A 15 22.24 -23.00 -2.47
C ALA A 15 21.34 -21.80 -2.82
N ALA A 16 20.02 -21.91 -2.66
CA ALA A 16 19.13 -20.75 -2.72
C ALA A 16 18.97 -20.14 -1.32
N PHE A 17 19.94 -19.36 -0.88
CA PHE A 17 19.80 -18.56 0.32
C PHE A 17 19.01 -17.29 0.00
N ALA A 18 17.71 -17.26 0.30
CA ALA A 18 16.94 -16.02 0.43
C ALA A 18 17.36 -15.30 1.74
N GLN A 19 18.63 -14.91 1.84
CA GLN A 19 19.15 -14.22 3.01
C GLN A 19 18.66 -12.77 3.04
N GLN A 20 18.03 -12.38 4.15
CA GLN A 20 17.65 -11.01 4.41
C GLN A 20 18.92 -10.18 4.68
N ALA A 21 19.02 -8.99 4.08
CA ALA A 21 20.07 -8.03 4.41
C ALA A 21 19.77 -7.44 5.80
N LEU A 22 20.37 -8.02 6.85
CA LEU A 22 20.25 -7.58 8.25
C LEU A 22 21.14 -6.36 8.54
N GLY A 23 21.14 -5.36 7.65
CA GLY A 23 21.73 -4.06 7.95
C GLY A 23 20.96 -3.37 9.08
N PRO A 24 21.58 -2.48 9.88
CA PRO A 24 20.84 -1.66 10.81
C PRO A 24 19.84 -0.83 9.99
N GLY A 25 18.54 -1.07 10.20
CA GLY A 25 17.51 -0.13 9.74
C GLY A 25 17.73 1.24 10.36
N THR A 26 16.89 2.21 10.02
CA THR A 26 17.01 3.58 10.59
C THR A 26 16.92 3.60 12.12
N GLY A 27 16.35 2.56 12.75
CA GLY A 27 16.05 2.52 14.18
C GLY A 27 15.03 3.57 14.60
N LEU A 28 14.41 4.23 13.62
CA LEU A 28 13.49 5.33 13.75
C LEU A 28 12.08 4.80 13.51
N VAL A 29 11.13 5.19 14.37
CA VAL A 29 9.72 4.91 14.12
C VAL A 29 9.13 6.10 13.38
N SER A 30 8.70 5.86 12.14
CA SER A 30 8.02 6.84 11.30
C SER A 30 7.14 6.11 10.26
N PRO A 31 5.87 6.52 10.09
CA PRO A 31 5.12 7.40 10.97
C PRO A 31 4.82 6.69 12.30
N GLU A 32 4.70 7.46 13.38
CA GLU A 32 4.20 6.99 14.68
C GLU A 32 2.80 7.57 14.91
N ILE A 33 1.81 6.70 15.12
CA ILE A 33 0.45 7.11 15.48
C ILE A 33 0.38 7.28 17.00
N ASN A 34 0.07 8.49 17.46
CA ASN A 34 0.00 8.83 18.87
C ASN A 34 -1.37 8.46 19.48
N PRO A 35 -1.49 8.38 20.82
CA PRO A 35 -2.76 8.06 21.49
C PRO A 35 -3.91 9.05 21.24
N ASP A 36 -3.61 10.27 20.81
CA ASP A 36 -4.59 11.31 20.45
C ASP A 36 -4.90 11.34 18.95
N HIS A 37 -4.45 10.33 18.20
CA HIS A 37 -4.58 10.18 16.74
C HIS A 37 -3.82 11.23 15.93
N SER A 38 -2.97 12.05 16.55
CA SER A 38 -1.95 12.78 15.80
C SER A 38 -0.88 11.82 15.29
N VAL A 39 -0.19 12.18 14.21
CA VAL A 39 0.82 11.33 13.60
C VAL A 39 2.15 12.06 13.55
N THR A 40 3.18 11.44 14.14
CA THR A 40 4.54 11.96 14.16
C THR A 40 5.38 11.31 13.06
N PHE A 41 5.87 12.14 12.15
CA PHE A 41 6.77 11.78 11.06
C PHE A 41 8.20 12.14 11.45
N ARG A 42 9.14 11.24 11.16
CA ARG A 42 10.55 11.45 11.47
C ARG A 42 11.44 11.06 10.30
N PHE A 43 12.46 11.86 10.06
CA PHE A 43 13.42 11.61 8.97
C PHE A 43 14.84 11.94 9.39
N PHE A 44 15.77 10.98 9.26
CA PHE A 44 17.18 11.21 9.55
C PHE A 44 17.89 11.85 8.35
N ALA A 45 18.28 13.12 8.48
CA ALA A 45 19.00 13.87 7.46
C ALA A 45 19.90 14.96 8.09
N PRO A 46 21.05 14.59 8.69
CA PRO A 46 21.91 15.51 9.45
C PRO A 46 22.57 16.63 8.63
N LYS A 47 22.45 16.60 7.30
CA LYS A 47 23.01 17.59 6.38
C LYS A 47 21.96 18.24 5.49
N ALA A 48 20.68 17.92 5.67
CA ALA A 48 19.62 18.56 4.92
C ALA A 48 19.50 20.03 5.34
N VAL A 49 19.12 20.89 4.39
CA VAL A 49 18.78 22.29 4.67
C VAL A 49 17.29 22.40 4.98
N LYS A 50 16.47 21.60 4.29
CA LYS A 50 15.02 21.59 4.47
C LYS A 50 14.48 20.17 4.30
N VAL A 51 13.67 19.75 5.27
CA VAL A 51 12.87 18.54 5.18
C VAL A 51 11.40 18.91 5.30
N GLU A 52 10.59 18.39 4.40
CA GLU A 52 9.13 18.54 4.42
C GLU A 52 8.46 17.18 4.33
N VAL A 53 7.25 17.06 4.90
CA VAL A 53 6.34 15.95 4.64
C VAL A 53 5.17 16.47 3.81
N THR A 54 4.78 15.70 2.79
CA THR A 54 3.63 15.97 1.94
C THR A 54 2.73 14.75 1.88
N GLY A 55 1.42 14.95 1.92
CA GLY A 55 0.44 13.87 1.99
C GLY A 55 -1.00 14.38 2.00
N ASP A 56 -1.93 13.46 1.89
CA ASP A 56 -3.39 13.70 1.86
C ASP A 56 -3.97 14.09 3.24
N PHE A 57 -3.23 13.86 4.33
CA PHE A 57 -3.56 14.35 5.67
C PHE A 57 -3.36 15.87 5.86
N LEU A 58 -2.87 16.58 4.83
CA LEU A 58 -2.67 18.04 4.84
C LEU A 58 -3.63 18.73 3.86
N PRO A 59 -4.10 19.96 4.17
CA PRO A 59 -4.92 20.74 3.25
C PRO A 59 -4.25 20.88 1.88
N THR A 60 -5.01 20.67 0.82
CA THR A 60 -4.50 20.81 -0.55
C THR A 60 -4.09 22.24 -0.86
N ARG A 61 -3.19 22.38 -1.82
CA ARG A 61 -2.73 23.67 -2.33
C ARG A 61 -2.85 23.72 -3.85
N PRO A 62 -3.30 24.86 -4.42
CA PRO A 62 -3.36 25.00 -5.87
C PRO A 62 -1.94 25.08 -6.44
N VAL A 63 -1.67 24.27 -7.45
CA VAL A 63 -0.42 24.29 -8.21
C VAL A 63 -0.73 24.57 -9.66
N GLN A 64 -0.12 25.62 -10.20
CA GLN A 64 -0.24 25.99 -11.61
C GLN A 64 0.91 25.40 -12.42
N TYR A 65 0.59 24.86 -13.59
CA TYR A 65 1.56 24.39 -14.56
C TYR A 65 1.08 24.68 -15.98
N THR A 66 2.03 24.89 -16.89
CA THR A 66 1.72 25.25 -18.28
C THR A 66 1.96 24.06 -19.19
N VAL A 67 0.91 23.62 -19.89
CA VAL A 67 0.99 22.59 -20.93
C VAL A 67 0.48 23.20 -22.23
N GLU A 68 1.30 23.16 -23.28
CA GLU A 68 0.94 23.69 -24.60
C GLU A 68 0.44 25.16 -24.56
N GLY A 69 1.06 25.99 -23.71
CA GLY A 69 0.69 27.40 -23.55
C GLY A 69 -0.59 27.66 -22.75
N LYS A 70 -1.25 26.62 -22.22
CA LYS A 70 -2.40 26.75 -21.31
C LYS A 70 -1.95 26.56 -19.88
N THR A 71 -2.26 27.53 -19.01
CA THR A 71 -2.09 27.38 -17.57
C THR A 71 -3.23 26.52 -17.03
N LEU A 72 -2.87 25.39 -16.45
CA LEU A 72 -3.76 24.50 -15.73
C LEU A 72 -3.47 24.64 -14.24
N THR A 73 -4.52 24.55 -13.43
CA THR A 73 -4.40 24.48 -11.97
C THR A 73 -4.87 23.11 -11.54
N TYR A 74 -4.08 22.42 -10.72
CA TYR A 74 -4.52 21.23 -10.01
C TYR A 74 -4.28 21.39 -8.52
N ASP A 75 -5.09 20.71 -7.71
CA ASP A 75 -4.92 20.68 -6.26
C ASP A 75 -3.88 19.62 -5.91
N ALA A 76 -2.71 20.07 -5.49
CA ALA A 76 -1.64 19.20 -5.02
C ALA A 76 -1.79 18.93 -3.52
N PRO A 77 -1.24 17.81 -3.01
CA PRO A 77 -1.16 17.58 -1.57
C PRO A 77 -0.47 18.73 -0.85
N GLY A 78 -0.92 19.00 0.38
CA GLY A 78 -0.28 19.96 1.27
C GLY A 78 1.15 19.53 1.62
N SER A 79 1.93 20.46 2.17
CA SER A 79 3.29 20.22 2.65
C SER A 79 3.51 20.90 3.99
N ALA A 80 4.21 20.25 4.90
CA ALA A 80 4.59 20.79 6.20
C ALA A 80 6.11 20.64 6.40
N VAL A 81 6.75 21.72 6.87
CA VAL A 81 8.19 21.71 7.17
C VAL A 81 8.43 20.99 8.49
N LEU A 82 9.35 20.02 8.48
CA LEU A 82 9.80 19.35 9.71
C LEU A 82 10.75 20.26 10.47
N GLN A 83 10.74 20.14 11.79
CA GLN A 83 11.68 20.82 12.68
C GLN A 83 12.94 19.96 12.84
N GLU A 84 14.11 20.56 12.70
CA GLU A 84 15.38 19.89 12.96
C GLU A 84 15.50 19.58 14.47
N GLY A 85 15.73 18.32 14.80
CA GLY A 85 15.93 17.84 16.16
C GLY A 85 17.35 17.31 16.41
N PRO A 86 17.62 16.85 17.64
CA PRO A 86 18.93 16.32 18.02
C PRO A 86 19.37 15.16 17.12
N GLY A 87 20.68 15.05 16.88
CA GLY A 87 21.25 13.95 16.11
C GLY A 87 20.89 13.96 14.62
N GLY A 88 20.35 15.06 14.08
CA GLY A 88 19.99 15.19 12.66
C GLY A 88 18.67 14.53 12.28
N VAL A 89 17.82 14.24 13.28
CA VAL A 89 16.46 13.73 13.07
C VAL A 89 15.49 14.91 12.96
N TRP A 90 14.84 15.02 11.82
CA TRP A 90 13.80 15.99 11.54
C TRP A 90 12.45 15.42 11.98
N THR A 91 11.58 16.24 12.58
CA THR A 91 10.28 15.79 13.11
C THR A 91 9.13 16.74 12.75
N TYR A 92 7.96 16.17 12.45
CA TYR A 92 6.68 16.90 12.35
C TYR A 92 5.58 16.06 12.98
N THR A 93 4.66 16.69 13.70
CA THR A 93 3.45 16.05 14.23
C THR A 93 2.23 16.73 13.65
N SER A 94 1.31 15.95 13.08
CA SER A 94 0.05 16.46 12.54
C SER A 94 -0.92 16.91 13.65
N ALA A 95 -2.02 17.56 13.26
CA ALA A 95 -3.20 17.56 14.11
C ALA A 95 -3.76 16.11 14.22
N PRO A 96 -4.64 15.82 15.20
CA PRO A 96 -5.41 14.58 15.21
C PRO A 96 -6.07 14.32 13.86
N LEU A 97 -5.96 13.08 13.39
CA LEU A 97 -6.51 12.64 12.11
C LEU A 97 -7.74 11.75 12.34
N GLU A 98 -8.63 11.76 11.36
CA GLU A 98 -9.79 10.86 11.32
C GLU A 98 -9.36 9.46 10.88
N GLY A 99 -10.22 8.47 11.10
CA GLY A 99 -9.92 7.10 10.70
C GLY A 99 -9.92 6.94 9.18
N GLU A 100 -8.76 6.71 8.56
CA GLU A 100 -8.61 6.62 7.10
C GLU A 100 -7.28 5.93 6.70
N LEU A 101 -7.11 5.65 5.40
CA LEU A 101 -5.83 5.32 4.78
C LEU A 101 -5.19 6.60 4.24
N TYR A 102 -4.01 6.94 4.77
CA TYR A 102 -3.27 8.13 4.37
C TYR A 102 -2.04 7.75 3.55
N SER A 103 -1.74 8.58 2.54
CA SER A 103 -0.55 8.49 1.70
C SER A 103 0.35 9.69 1.92
N TYR A 104 1.67 9.45 1.93
CA TYR A 104 2.65 10.51 2.15
C TYR A 104 4.00 10.24 1.52
N SER A 105 4.84 11.27 1.50
CA SER A 105 6.25 11.23 1.13
C SER A 105 7.00 12.37 1.81
N PHE A 106 8.31 12.25 1.93
CA PHE A 106 9.16 13.37 2.29
C PHE A 106 9.62 14.15 1.06
N VAL A 107 9.96 15.42 1.26
CA VAL A 107 10.70 16.25 0.31
C VAL A 107 11.94 16.76 1.04
N VAL A 108 13.11 16.26 0.64
CA VAL A 108 14.40 16.61 1.25
C VAL A 108 15.18 17.44 0.25
N ASP A 109 15.47 18.69 0.60
CA ASP A 109 16.16 19.67 -0.25
C ASP A 109 15.56 19.75 -1.67
N GLY A 110 14.22 19.73 -1.75
CA GLY A 110 13.45 19.80 -3.00
C GLY A 110 13.24 18.46 -3.71
N ARG A 111 13.79 17.35 -3.21
CA ARG A 111 13.64 16.03 -3.81
C ARG A 111 12.65 15.16 -3.03
N ARG A 112 11.60 14.71 -3.73
CA ARG A 112 10.67 13.72 -3.21
C ARG A 112 11.39 12.40 -2.88
N THR A 113 11.21 11.92 -1.67
CA THR A 113 11.89 10.76 -1.09
C THR A 113 10.89 9.96 -0.26
N MET A 114 10.96 8.64 -0.34
CA MET A 114 10.16 7.74 0.51
C MET A 114 10.68 7.76 1.94
N ASP A 115 9.85 7.46 2.92
CA ASP A 115 10.26 7.17 4.29
C ASP A 115 11.01 5.83 4.35
N PRO A 116 12.33 5.82 4.62
CA PRO A 116 13.11 4.59 4.77
C PRO A 116 12.74 3.78 6.02
N SER A 117 11.97 4.37 6.95
CA SER A 117 11.52 3.75 8.20
C SER A 117 10.15 3.11 8.08
N ASN A 118 9.42 3.37 6.99
CA ASN A 118 8.10 2.79 6.73
C ASN A 118 8.15 1.82 5.54
N ILE A 119 7.95 0.54 5.82
CA ILE A 119 7.90 -0.52 4.79
C ILE A 119 6.58 -0.55 4.01
N TYR A 120 5.52 0.09 4.52
CA TYR A 120 4.22 0.13 3.87
C TYR A 120 4.23 1.19 2.79
N GLN A 121 4.01 0.73 1.56
CA GLN A 121 4.11 1.53 0.35
C GLN A 121 3.10 1.03 -0.67
N ASN A 122 2.59 1.95 -1.47
CA ASN A 122 1.69 1.68 -2.57
C ASN A 122 2.26 2.21 -3.88
N ARG A 123 1.90 1.55 -4.98
CA ARG A 123 2.23 2.00 -6.33
C ARG A 123 0.97 2.47 -7.06
N ASP A 124 0.95 3.73 -7.42
CA ASP A 124 -0.04 4.31 -8.31
C ASP A 124 0.61 4.67 -9.66
N VAL A 125 0.31 3.88 -10.68
CA VAL A 125 0.90 3.94 -12.02
C VAL A 125 2.44 3.85 -11.96
N ALA A 126 3.12 5.00 -12.06
CA ALA A 126 4.58 5.11 -12.05
C ALA A 126 5.14 5.69 -10.73
N THR A 127 4.26 5.95 -9.76
CA THR A 127 4.59 6.62 -8.51
C THR A 127 4.49 5.65 -7.35
N TRP A 128 5.53 5.59 -6.52
CA TRP A 128 5.49 4.93 -5.21
C TRP A 128 5.27 5.98 -4.13
N THR A 129 4.41 5.70 -3.15
CA THR A 129 4.12 6.52 -1.95
C THR A 129 4.18 5.65 -0.71
N ASN A 130 4.61 6.19 0.43
CA ASN A 130 4.41 5.51 1.70
C ASN A 130 2.95 5.67 2.12
N ILE A 131 2.45 4.72 2.90
CA ILE A 131 1.10 4.75 3.44
C ILE A 131 1.10 4.46 4.94
N PHE A 132 0.04 4.88 5.61
CA PHE A 132 -0.33 4.36 6.93
C PHE A 132 -1.84 4.35 7.07
N THR A 133 -2.36 3.36 7.79
CA THR A 133 -3.77 3.33 8.20
C THR A 133 -3.88 3.86 9.61
N LEU A 134 -4.95 4.59 9.91
CA LEU A 134 -5.31 4.98 11.26
C LEU A 134 -6.78 4.63 11.46
N SER A 135 -7.10 3.81 12.45
CA SER A 135 -8.47 3.68 12.97
C SER A 135 -8.62 4.50 14.24
N ALA A 136 -9.61 5.38 14.27
CA ALA A 136 -9.99 6.18 15.42
C ALA A 136 -11.11 5.51 16.24
N ALA A 137 -11.92 4.66 15.60
CA ALA A 137 -12.97 3.87 16.23
C ALA A 137 -13.33 2.61 15.42
N ASP A 138 -13.87 1.60 16.09
CA ASP A 138 -14.36 0.39 15.44
C ASP A 138 -15.39 0.71 14.35
N GLY A 139 -15.15 0.19 13.15
CA GLY A 139 -16.02 0.35 11.99
C GLY A 139 -15.96 1.70 11.29
N ASP A 140 -14.96 2.54 11.58
CA ASP A 140 -14.58 3.66 10.70
C ASP A 140 -13.85 3.16 9.43
N ASN A 141 -13.49 4.08 8.52
CA ASN A 141 -12.84 3.69 7.27
C ASN A 141 -11.48 3.03 7.52
N GLY A 142 -10.67 3.66 8.39
CA GLY A 142 -9.39 3.13 8.86
C GLY A 142 -9.46 1.69 9.32
N TRP A 143 -10.47 1.38 10.15
CA TRP A 143 -10.72 0.06 10.69
C TRP A 143 -10.91 -0.98 9.59
N TYR A 144 -11.67 -0.68 8.52
CA TYR A 144 -11.87 -1.64 7.43
C TYR A 144 -10.63 -1.87 6.56
N TYR A 145 -9.65 -0.95 6.56
CA TYR A 145 -8.39 -1.12 5.83
C TYR A 145 -7.34 -1.90 6.62
N GLU A 146 -7.50 -2.01 7.94
CA GLU A 146 -6.61 -2.73 8.84
C GLU A 146 -6.82 -4.25 8.76
N VAL A 147 -5.79 -4.99 9.16
CA VAL A 147 -5.83 -6.44 9.25
C VAL A 147 -6.25 -6.82 10.66
N HIS A 148 -7.45 -7.37 10.79
CA HIS A 148 -8.01 -7.86 12.06
C HIS A 148 -7.91 -9.38 12.17
N ASP A 149 -8.09 -9.91 13.38
CA ASP A 149 -8.18 -11.36 13.64
C ASP A 149 -9.55 -11.91 13.18
N VAL A 150 -9.71 -12.02 11.87
CA VAL A 150 -10.92 -12.51 11.19
C VAL A 150 -10.55 -13.56 10.14
N PRO A 151 -11.48 -14.43 9.70
CA PRO A 151 -11.21 -15.35 8.60
C PRO A 151 -10.84 -14.59 7.32
N HIS A 152 -9.64 -14.84 6.80
CA HIS A 152 -9.13 -14.18 5.60
C HIS A 152 -9.45 -14.95 4.32
N GLY A 153 -9.84 -14.22 3.28
CA GLY A 153 -9.94 -14.74 1.93
C GLY A 153 -8.57 -14.94 1.26
N THR A 154 -8.59 -15.53 0.06
CA THR A 154 -7.39 -15.71 -0.76
C THR A 154 -7.37 -14.66 -1.86
N LEU A 155 -6.26 -13.94 -1.99
CA LEU A 155 -5.96 -13.12 -3.17
C LEU A 155 -5.04 -13.90 -4.12
N SER A 156 -5.51 -14.14 -5.34
CA SER A 156 -4.79 -14.90 -6.37
C SER A 156 -4.54 -14.07 -7.62
N HIS A 157 -3.31 -14.12 -8.13
CA HIS A 157 -2.99 -13.61 -9.47
C HIS A 157 -3.12 -14.72 -10.51
N VAL A 158 -4.04 -14.54 -11.47
CA VAL A 158 -4.38 -15.56 -12.47
C VAL A 158 -4.10 -15.05 -13.87
N TRP A 159 -3.39 -15.85 -14.66
CA TRP A 159 -3.15 -15.58 -16.08
C TRP A 159 -4.21 -16.25 -16.95
N TYR A 160 -4.68 -15.54 -17.97
CA TYR A 160 -5.63 -16.06 -18.95
C TYR A 160 -5.30 -15.61 -20.37
N GLU A 161 -5.66 -16.43 -21.34
CA GLU A 161 -5.55 -16.08 -22.75
C GLU A 161 -6.71 -15.18 -23.15
N SER A 162 -6.41 -14.06 -23.80
CA SER A 162 -7.44 -13.17 -24.36
C SER A 162 -7.42 -13.23 -25.89
N PRO A 163 -8.22 -14.11 -26.53
CA PRO A 163 -8.22 -14.28 -27.99
C PRO A 163 -8.48 -12.97 -28.75
N LYS A 164 -9.38 -12.12 -28.23
CA LYS A 164 -9.70 -10.83 -28.85
C LYS A 164 -8.53 -9.85 -28.88
N LEU A 165 -7.61 -9.98 -27.91
CA LEU A 165 -6.43 -9.10 -27.80
C LEU A 165 -5.14 -9.81 -28.26
N GLY A 166 -5.20 -11.10 -28.61
CA GLY A 166 -4.05 -11.89 -29.04
C GLY A 166 -2.91 -11.96 -28.02
N LYS A 167 -3.20 -11.84 -26.71
CA LYS A 167 -2.19 -11.84 -25.66
C LYS A 167 -2.67 -12.50 -24.36
N GLN A 168 -1.72 -12.97 -23.57
CA GLN A 168 -1.93 -13.33 -22.17
C GLN A 168 -2.20 -12.06 -21.35
N ARG A 169 -3.15 -12.14 -20.42
CA ARG A 169 -3.45 -11.09 -19.45
C ARG A 169 -3.46 -11.68 -18.04
N ARG A 170 -3.22 -10.85 -17.04
CA ARG A 170 -3.32 -11.20 -15.62
C ARG A 170 -4.57 -10.55 -15.02
N LEU A 171 -5.14 -11.20 -14.02
CA LEU A 171 -6.24 -10.72 -13.18
C LEU A 171 -5.82 -10.89 -11.72
N SER A 172 -6.33 -10.02 -10.85
CA SER A 172 -6.33 -10.25 -9.41
C SER A 172 -7.72 -10.77 -8.99
N VAL A 173 -7.77 -11.88 -8.26
CA VAL A 173 -9.02 -12.55 -7.86
C VAL A 173 -9.02 -12.76 -6.36
N TYR A 174 -9.98 -12.15 -5.67
CA TYR A 174 -10.29 -12.44 -4.28
C TYR A 174 -11.34 -13.54 -4.20
N THR A 175 -11.09 -14.56 -3.40
CA THR A 175 -12.08 -15.56 -2.97
C THR A 175 -12.30 -15.47 -1.47
N PRO A 176 -13.56 -15.53 -0.98
CA PRO A 176 -13.86 -15.31 0.42
C PRO A 176 -13.34 -16.48 1.28
N ALA A 177 -13.13 -16.23 2.56
CA ALA A 177 -12.72 -17.28 3.51
C ALA A 177 -13.63 -18.52 3.42
N GLY A 178 -13.02 -19.71 3.38
CA GLY A 178 -13.75 -20.99 3.24
C GLY A 178 -14.06 -21.41 1.81
N TYR A 179 -13.58 -20.68 0.80
CA TYR A 179 -13.76 -21.01 -0.61
C TYR A 179 -13.12 -22.36 -1.01
N GLU A 180 -11.88 -22.61 -0.65
CA GLU A 180 -11.04 -23.71 -1.17
C GLU A 180 -11.51 -25.10 -0.71
N GLY A 181 -12.13 -25.20 0.47
CA GLY A 181 -12.72 -26.43 1.01
C GLY A 181 -14.23 -26.55 0.77
N GLY A 182 -14.86 -25.51 0.21
CA GLY A 182 -16.30 -25.40 0.08
C GLY A 182 -16.85 -26.00 -1.22
N LYS A 183 -18.17 -26.23 -1.22
CA LYS A 183 -18.96 -26.51 -2.44
C LYS A 183 -19.99 -25.42 -2.74
N ALA A 184 -19.96 -24.33 -1.97
CA ALA A 184 -20.88 -23.22 -2.11
C ALA A 184 -20.65 -22.50 -3.44
N LYS A 185 -21.72 -21.94 -3.99
CA LYS A 185 -21.66 -21.02 -5.13
C LYS A 185 -21.69 -19.59 -4.60
N TYR A 186 -20.82 -18.74 -5.13
CA TYR A 186 -20.69 -17.36 -4.71
C TYR A 186 -21.13 -16.42 -5.85
N PRO A 187 -21.75 -15.28 -5.53
CA PRO A 187 -21.89 -14.19 -6.50
C PRO A 187 -20.50 -13.67 -6.89
N VAL A 188 -20.40 -13.07 -8.07
CA VAL A 188 -19.16 -12.51 -8.60
C VAL A 188 -19.33 -11.01 -8.82
N LEU A 189 -18.42 -10.22 -8.25
CA LEU A 189 -18.27 -8.79 -8.51
C LEU A 189 -17.07 -8.58 -9.43
N TYR A 190 -17.28 -7.91 -10.55
CA TYR A 190 -16.19 -7.42 -11.40
C TYR A 190 -15.90 -5.97 -11.01
N LEU A 191 -14.71 -5.72 -10.47
CA LEU A 191 -14.32 -4.44 -9.90
C LEU A 191 -13.21 -3.81 -10.76
N LEU A 192 -13.58 -2.82 -11.57
CA LEU A 192 -12.70 -2.22 -12.57
C LEU A 192 -11.96 -1.00 -12.01
N HIS A 193 -10.68 -0.86 -12.36
CA HIS A 193 -9.88 0.31 -12.01
C HIS A 193 -10.12 1.50 -12.97
N GLY A 194 -9.63 2.68 -12.58
CA GLY A 194 -9.68 3.90 -13.40
C GLY A 194 -8.54 3.99 -14.43
N SER A 195 -8.48 5.12 -15.15
CA SER A 195 -7.41 5.37 -16.13
C SER A 195 -6.02 5.33 -15.47
N GLY A 196 -5.05 4.70 -16.13
CA GLY A 196 -3.66 4.59 -15.67
C GLY A 196 -3.38 3.41 -14.73
N GLY A 197 -4.41 2.91 -14.03
CA GLY A 197 -4.31 1.73 -13.18
C GLY A 197 -4.16 0.42 -13.94
N ASP A 198 -4.08 -0.66 -13.18
CA ASP A 198 -4.03 -2.05 -13.65
C ASP A 198 -4.67 -2.99 -12.60
N GLU A 199 -4.53 -4.29 -12.80
CA GLU A 199 -5.21 -5.33 -11.99
C GLU A 199 -4.82 -5.33 -10.50
N ASP A 200 -3.73 -4.64 -10.10
CA ASP A 200 -3.28 -4.53 -8.72
C ASP A 200 -3.82 -3.26 -8.02
N ALA A 201 -4.46 -2.33 -8.77
CA ALA A 201 -4.89 -1.05 -8.21
C ALA A 201 -5.89 -1.21 -7.03
N TRP A 202 -6.87 -2.10 -7.17
CA TRP A 202 -7.87 -2.32 -6.12
C TRP A 202 -7.34 -3.12 -4.92
N THR A 203 -6.31 -3.94 -5.12
CA THR A 203 -5.69 -4.70 -4.01
C THR A 203 -4.76 -3.82 -3.20
N ASP A 204 -3.97 -2.98 -3.87
CA ASP A 204 -2.92 -2.19 -3.25
C ASP A 204 -3.48 -0.86 -2.74
N LEU A 205 -4.04 -0.04 -3.66
CA LEU A 205 -4.59 1.28 -3.34
C LEU A 205 -5.94 1.15 -2.63
N GLY A 206 -6.78 0.24 -3.10
CA GLY A 206 -8.16 0.09 -2.64
C GLY A 206 -8.35 -0.82 -1.42
N ARG A 207 -7.30 -1.52 -0.95
CA ARG A 207 -7.36 -2.42 0.22
C ARG A 207 -8.52 -3.43 0.18
N THR A 208 -8.86 -3.89 -1.03
CA THR A 208 -10.09 -4.68 -1.26
C THR A 208 -10.15 -5.96 -0.43
N ALA A 209 -9.02 -6.63 -0.22
CA ALA A 209 -8.98 -7.87 0.57
C ALA A 209 -9.35 -7.61 2.04
N GLN A 210 -8.74 -6.60 2.67
CA GLN A 210 -9.00 -6.24 4.06
C GLN A 210 -10.46 -5.80 4.25
N ILE A 211 -10.95 -4.93 3.37
CA ILE A 211 -12.33 -4.45 3.42
C ILE A 211 -13.32 -5.62 3.34
N LEU A 212 -13.13 -6.55 2.41
CA LEU A 212 -14.04 -7.67 2.23
C LEU A 212 -13.96 -8.66 3.38
N ASP A 213 -12.77 -9.00 3.87
CA ASP A 213 -12.61 -9.88 5.03
C ASP A 213 -13.37 -9.33 6.24
N ASN A 214 -13.15 -8.05 6.54
CA ASN A 214 -13.77 -7.37 7.67
C ASN A 214 -15.30 -7.26 7.53
N LEU A 215 -15.80 -6.83 6.36
CA LEU A 215 -17.25 -6.72 6.11
C LEU A 215 -17.96 -8.08 6.08
N ILE A 216 -17.32 -9.14 5.58
CA ILE A 216 -17.88 -10.49 5.57
C ILE A 216 -17.92 -11.05 6.99
N ALA A 217 -16.86 -10.84 7.79
CA ALA A 217 -16.80 -11.29 9.18
C ALA A 217 -17.88 -10.64 10.06
N GLU A 218 -18.19 -9.35 9.82
CA GLU A 218 -19.28 -8.65 10.48
C GLU A 218 -20.68 -8.97 9.90
N GLY A 219 -20.76 -9.77 8.84
CA GLY A 219 -22.03 -10.09 8.16
C GLY A 219 -22.65 -8.90 7.40
N LYS A 220 -21.90 -7.82 7.18
CA LYS A 220 -22.33 -6.63 6.42
C LYS A 220 -22.21 -6.85 4.91
N ALA A 221 -21.35 -7.77 4.47
CA ALA A 221 -21.25 -8.21 3.08
C ALA A 221 -21.50 -9.72 2.96
N LYS A 222 -22.15 -10.13 1.85
CA LYS A 222 -22.26 -11.56 1.51
C LYS A 222 -20.90 -12.06 1.03
N PRO A 223 -20.47 -13.28 1.42
CA PRO A 223 -19.29 -13.91 0.80
C PRO A 223 -19.42 -13.90 -0.73
N MET A 224 -18.41 -13.37 -1.42
CA MET A 224 -18.41 -13.19 -2.87
C MET A 224 -17.02 -13.31 -3.46
N ILE A 225 -16.94 -13.70 -4.74
CA ILE A 225 -15.70 -13.63 -5.52
C ILE A 225 -15.58 -12.23 -6.09
N VAL A 226 -14.40 -11.62 -5.99
CA VAL A 226 -14.13 -10.32 -6.63
C VAL A 226 -13.03 -10.47 -7.66
N VAL A 227 -13.33 -10.10 -8.90
CA VAL A 227 -12.41 -10.16 -10.05
C VAL A 227 -12.01 -8.74 -10.42
N MET A 228 -10.71 -8.47 -10.37
CA MET A 228 -10.09 -7.17 -10.65
C MET A 228 -9.24 -7.30 -11.95
N PRO A 229 -9.75 -6.79 -13.09
CA PRO A 229 -9.18 -7.03 -14.42
C PRO A 229 -8.30 -5.92 -15.00
#